data_AF-A0A536CGT4-F1
#
_entry.id   AF-A0A536CGT4-F1
#
_cell.length_a   1.000
_cell.length_b   1.000
_cell.length_c   1.000
_cell.angle_alpha   90.00
_cell.angle_beta   90.00
_cell.angle_gamma   90.00
#
_symmetry.space_group_name_H-M   'P 1'
#
loop_
_entity.id
_entity.type
_entity.pdbx_description
1 polymer ?
#
loop_
_entity_poly.entity_id
_entity_poly.type
_entity_poly.pdbx_seq_one_letter_code
_entity_poly.pdbx_strand_id
1 'polypeptide(L)'
;MVRIALDAMGGDHAPAAPVAGAVRAARAWGYEVQLVGREAEVRTALRQQGDLTGVEHLLHIVHAPEVIEMSEHPAAAVRSKRRSSMAAGVDLVKKGGADAFVSAGNTGGVLATALLGLRRIEGITSERPALAAQLPTLKGTSIMLDVGANVDVKPEWLAQFALMGSIYAEIALGKQRPSVATLSVDEEEGKGNATLAEAIPLIRALPIHY
;
A
#
# COMPACT_ATOMS: atom_id res chain seq x y z
N MET A 1 18.57 -9.51 1.18
CA MET A 1 18.08 -9.11 -0.16
C MET A 1 16.59 -8.88 -0.03
N VAL A 2 16.05 -7.80 -0.61
CA VAL A 2 14.62 -7.46 -0.51
C VAL A 2 13.84 -8.21 -1.60
N ARG A 3 12.73 -8.83 -1.21
CA ARG A 3 11.82 -9.60 -2.09
C ARG A 3 10.46 -8.93 -2.15
N ILE A 4 10.00 -8.59 -3.34
CA ILE A 4 8.74 -7.88 -3.57
C ILE A 4 7.78 -8.77 -4.37
N ALA A 5 6.61 -9.06 -3.81
CA ALA A 5 5.50 -9.62 -4.56
C ALA A 5 4.81 -8.48 -5.33
N LEU A 6 4.89 -8.50 -6.66
CA LEU A 6 4.27 -7.51 -7.53
C LEU A 6 3.08 -8.14 -8.25
N ASP A 7 1.89 -7.60 -8.02
CA ASP A 7 0.71 -7.93 -8.83
C ASP A 7 0.93 -7.45 -10.27
N ALA A 8 1.31 -8.39 -11.14
CA ALA A 8 1.59 -8.11 -12.53
C ALA A 8 0.31 -7.85 -13.34
N MET A 9 -0.86 -8.12 -12.77
CA MET A 9 -2.16 -7.97 -13.46
C MET A 9 -2.88 -6.67 -13.09
N GLY A 10 -2.36 -5.92 -12.12
CA GLY A 10 -2.98 -4.69 -11.64
C GLY A 10 -2.62 -3.45 -12.48
N GLY A 11 -3.65 -2.68 -12.85
CA GLY A 11 -3.53 -1.37 -13.48
C GLY A 11 -3.88 -1.36 -14.97
N ASP A 12 -4.14 -0.17 -15.51
CA ASP A 12 -4.70 0.03 -16.86
C ASP A 12 -3.78 -0.47 -18.00
N HIS A 13 -2.48 -0.60 -17.72
CA HIS A 13 -1.46 -1.04 -18.67
C HIS A 13 -0.82 -2.38 -18.26
N ALA A 14 -1.51 -3.16 -17.45
CA ALA A 14 -1.06 -4.49 -17.07
C ALA A 14 -1.15 -5.48 -18.25
N PRO A 15 -0.24 -6.47 -18.33
CA PRO A 15 0.92 -6.68 -17.47
C PRO A 15 2.18 -5.90 -17.88
N ALA A 16 2.14 -5.16 -18.99
CA ALA A 16 3.31 -4.50 -19.56
C ALA A 16 3.97 -3.49 -18.61
N ALA A 17 3.20 -2.58 -18.02
CA ALA A 17 3.74 -1.54 -17.15
C ALA A 17 4.29 -2.09 -15.81
N PRO A 18 3.58 -2.96 -15.06
CA PRO A 18 4.14 -3.60 -13.87
C PRO A 18 5.43 -4.38 -14.16
N VAL A 19 5.47 -5.15 -15.26
CA VAL A 19 6.67 -5.91 -15.65
C VAL A 19 7.85 -4.99 -15.96
N ALA A 20 7.63 -3.89 -16.70
CA ALA A 20 8.67 -2.90 -16.94
C ALA A 20 9.19 -2.27 -15.64
N GLY A 21 8.28 -1.98 -14.70
CA GLY A 21 8.62 -1.50 -13.36
C GLY A 21 9.48 -2.50 -12.58
N ALA A 22 9.17 -3.79 -12.64
CA ALA A 22 9.94 -4.86 -12.01
C ALA A 22 11.38 -4.93 -12.54
N VAL A 23 11.55 -4.90 -13.88
CA VAL A 23 12.88 -4.92 -14.50
C VAL A 23 13.70 -3.70 -14.08
N ARG A 24 13.08 -2.51 -14.06
CA ARG A 24 13.73 -1.28 -13.59
C ARG A 24 14.15 -1.40 -12.12
N ALA A 25 13.30 -1.94 -11.26
CA ALA A 25 13.60 -2.12 -9.85
C ALA A 25 14.74 -3.11 -9.61
N ALA A 26 14.73 -4.24 -10.32
CA ALA A 26 15.81 -5.23 -10.27
C ALA A 26 17.16 -4.61 -10.71
N ARG A 27 17.18 -3.82 -11.79
CA ARG A 27 18.40 -3.13 -12.25
C ARG A 27 18.89 -2.03 -11.31
N ALA A 28 17.98 -1.21 -10.78
CA ALA A 28 18.35 -0.04 -9.99
C ALA A 28 18.76 -0.41 -8.55
N TRP A 29 18.13 -1.43 -7.96
CA TRP A 29 18.26 -1.74 -6.54
C TRP A 29 18.63 -3.18 -6.22
N GLY A 30 18.73 -4.07 -7.22
CA GLY A 30 19.01 -5.49 -6.99
C GLY A 30 17.90 -6.21 -6.21
N TYR A 31 16.66 -5.71 -6.31
CA TYR A 31 15.51 -6.33 -5.66
C TYR A 31 15.08 -7.58 -6.42
N GLU A 32 14.74 -8.63 -5.68
CA GLU A 32 14.05 -9.79 -6.21
C GLU A 32 12.57 -9.43 -6.36
N VAL A 33 12.01 -9.59 -7.56
CA VAL A 33 10.61 -9.28 -7.85
C VAL A 33 9.88 -10.54 -8.30
N GLN A 34 8.87 -10.91 -7.52
CA GLN A 34 7.96 -12.01 -7.77
C GLN A 34 6.74 -11.45 -8.52
N LEU A 35 6.74 -11.58 -9.84
CA LEU A 35 5.68 -11.18 -10.76
C LEU A 35 4.49 -12.14 -10.65
N VAL A 36 3.45 -11.75 -9.91
CA VAL A 36 2.29 -12.58 -9.62
C VAL A 36 1.19 -12.32 -10.65
N GLY A 37 0.79 -13.35 -11.41
CA GLY A 37 -0.23 -13.18 -12.44
C GLY A 37 -0.39 -14.36 -13.39
N ARG A 38 -1.11 -14.14 -14.49
CA ARG A 38 -1.31 -15.16 -15.53
C ARG A 38 0.02 -15.38 -16.25
N GLU A 39 0.59 -16.56 -16.08
CA GLU A 39 1.99 -16.83 -16.42
C GLU A 39 2.30 -16.57 -17.89
N ALA A 40 1.41 -16.96 -18.80
CA ALA A 40 1.59 -16.74 -20.23
C ALA A 40 1.65 -15.25 -20.60
N GLU A 41 0.81 -14.43 -19.99
CA GLU A 41 0.77 -12.98 -20.22
C GLU A 41 2.02 -12.30 -19.65
N VAL A 42 2.42 -12.66 -18.43
CA VAL A 42 3.64 -12.14 -17.78
C VAL A 42 4.91 -12.54 -18.55
N ARG A 43 5.02 -13.80 -19.00
CA ARG A 43 6.15 -14.26 -19.83
C ARG A 43 6.24 -13.47 -21.13
N THR A 44 5.11 -13.17 -21.75
CA THR A 44 5.06 -12.38 -22.99
C THR A 44 5.54 -10.96 -22.75
N ALA A 45 5.07 -10.31 -21.69
CA ALA A 45 5.50 -8.96 -21.31
C ALA A 45 6.99 -8.88 -20.96
N LEU A 46 7.55 -9.92 -20.31
CA LEU A 46 8.99 -10.00 -20.02
C LEU A 46 9.83 -10.09 -21.30
N ARG A 47 9.43 -10.90 -22.28
CA ARG A 47 10.13 -11.00 -23.57
C ARG A 47 10.16 -9.66 -24.31
N GLN A 48 9.13 -8.84 -24.12
CA GLN A 48 9.03 -7.51 -24.74
C GLN A 48 9.94 -6.46 -24.08
N GLN A 49 10.51 -6.73 -22.89
CA GLN A 49 11.46 -5.81 -22.24
C GLN A 49 12.85 -5.79 -22.90
N GLY A 50 13.13 -6.72 -23.82
CA GLY A 50 14.42 -6.81 -24.50
C GLY A 50 15.47 -7.52 -23.67
N ASP A 51 16.65 -6.91 -23.54
CA ASP A 51 17.79 -7.49 -22.84
C ASP A 51 17.56 -7.58 -21.33
N LEU A 52 17.55 -8.78 -20.76
CA LEU A 52 17.42 -9.00 -19.32
C LEU A 52 18.73 -9.45 -18.66
N THR A 53 19.84 -9.39 -19.37
CA THR A 53 21.15 -9.86 -18.91
C THR A 53 21.55 -9.19 -17.59
N GLY A 54 21.88 -10.01 -16.59
CA GLY A 54 22.32 -9.57 -15.27
C GLY A 54 21.19 -9.37 -14.26
N VAL A 55 19.92 -9.44 -14.66
CA VAL A 55 18.75 -9.30 -13.76
C VAL A 55 17.71 -10.41 -13.90
N GLU A 56 17.88 -11.32 -14.85
CA GLU A 56 16.98 -12.45 -15.11
C GLU A 56 16.78 -13.33 -13.87
N HIS A 57 17.82 -13.47 -13.04
CA HIS A 57 17.79 -14.25 -11.80
C HIS A 57 17.03 -13.55 -10.65
N LEU A 58 16.71 -12.27 -10.78
CA LEU A 58 15.95 -11.47 -9.82
C LEU A 58 14.46 -11.42 -10.16
N LEU A 59 14.03 -12.01 -11.28
CA LEU A 59 12.66 -11.91 -11.78
C LEU A 59 12.01 -13.29 -11.77
N HIS A 60 11.06 -13.50 -10.86
CA HIS A 60 10.37 -14.78 -10.71
C HIS A 60 8.90 -14.64 -11.06
N ILE A 61 8.34 -15.59 -11.81
CA ILE A 61 6.92 -15.59 -12.14
C ILE A 61 6.19 -16.50 -11.17
N VAL A 62 5.15 -15.98 -10.53
CA VAL A 62 4.25 -16.75 -9.67
C VAL A 62 2.89 -16.81 -10.34
N HIS A 63 2.48 -18.00 -10.75
CA HIS A 63 1.23 -18.16 -11.47
C HIS A 63 0.01 -17.94 -10.58
N ALA A 64 -0.84 -16.98 -10.96
CA ALA A 64 -2.18 -16.76 -10.43
C ALA A 64 -3.17 -16.63 -11.61
N PRO A 65 -4.14 -17.55 -11.75
CA PRO A 65 -5.03 -17.58 -12.92
C PRO A 65 -6.14 -16.51 -12.87
N GLU A 66 -6.53 -16.06 -11.67
CA GLU A 66 -7.61 -15.10 -11.51
C GLU A 66 -7.06 -13.67 -11.36
N VAL A 67 -7.89 -12.68 -11.71
CA VAL A 67 -7.57 -11.26 -11.59
C VAL A 67 -8.79 -10.57 -11.01
N ILE A 68 -8.59 -9.68 -10.03
CA ILE A 68 -9.66 -8.78 -9.57
C ILE A 68 -9.65 -7.58 -10.52
N GLU A 69 -10.69 -7.46 -11.32
CA GLU A 69 -10.82 -6.43 -12.35
C GLU A 69 -11.16 -5.08 -11.72
N MET A 70 -10.78 -3.98 -12.39
CA MET A 70 -10.98 -2.62 -11.87
C MET A 70 -12.45 -2.28 -11.59
N SER A 71 -13.38 -2.85 -12.36
CA SER A 71 -14.82 -2.61 -12.26
C SER A 71 -15.53 -3.45 -11.20
N GLU A 72 -14.85 -4.42 -10.57
CA GLU A 72 -15.50 -5.33 -9.63
C GLU A 72 -15.70 -4.71 -8.25
N HIS A 73 -16.78 -5.13 -7.59
CA HIS A 73 -17.02 -4.77 -6.19
C HIS A 73 -16.01 -5.50 -5.29
N PRO A 74 -15.17 -4.78 -4.52
CA PRO A 74 -14.02 -5.36 -3.82
C PRO A 74 -14.35 -6.56 -2.91
N ALA A 75 -15.35 -6.40 -2.04
CA ALA A 75 -15.69 -7.43 -1.06
C ALA A 75 -16.22 -8.72 -1.70
N ALA A 76 -16.86 -8.63 -2.87
CA ALA A 76 -17.36 -9.80 -3.59
C ALA A 76 -16.21 -10.49 -4.34
N ALA A 77 -15.38 -9.71 -5.04
CA ALA A 77 -14.27 -10.22 -5.82
C ALA A 77 -13.22 -10.95 -4.97
N VAL A 78 -12.84 -10.38 -3.82
CA VAL A 78 -11.89 -11.04 -2.91
C VAL A 78 -12.46 -12.35 -2.36
N ARG A 79 -13.79 -12.44 -2.19
CA ARG A 79 -14.47 -13.65 -1.72
C ARG A 79 -14.53 -14.76 -2.76
N SER A 80 -14.77 -14.43 -4.02
CA SER A 80 -14.86 -15.41 -5.10
C SER A 80 -13.49 -15.80 -5.66
N LYS A 81 -12.57 -14.84 -5.85
CA LYS A 81 -11.29 -15.02 -6.55
C LYS A 81 -10.14 -15.32 -5.61
N ARG A 82 -10.20 -16.49 -4.95
CA ARG A 82 -9.20 -16.96 -3.97
C ARG A 82 -7.82 -17.20 -4.57
N ARG A 83 -7.73 -17.38 -5.89
CA ARG A 83 -6.50 -17.60 -6.65
C ARG A 83 -6.15 -16.37 -7.51
N SER A 84 -6.60 -15.18 -7.09
CA SER A 84 -6.24 -13.92 -7.75
C SER A 84 -4.76 -13.57 -7.56
N SER A 85 -4.21 -12.79 -8.48
CA SER A 85 -2.84 -12.25 -8.36
C SER A 85 -2.63 -11.49 -7.04
N MET A 86 -3.62 -10.71 -6.61
CA MET A 86 -3.60 -10.05 -5.30
C MET A 86 -3.57 -11.04 -4.14
N ALA A 87 -4.44 -12.07 -4.15
CA ALA A 87 -4.49 -13.06 -3.07
C ALA A 87 -3.19 -13.87 -2.98
N ALA A 88 -2.64 -14.29 -4.12
CA ALA A 88 -1.37 -15.00 -4.18
C ALA A 88 -0.19 -14.12 -3.73
N GLY A 89 -0.15 -12.85 -4.15
CA GLY A 89 0.90 -11.91 -3.73
C GLY A 89 0.88 -11.62 -2.23
N VAL A 90 -0.31 -11.42 -1.65
CA VAL A 90 -0.46 -11.25 -0.21
C VAL A 90 -0.10 -12.53 0.57
N ASP A 91 -0.42 -13.71 0.04
CA ASP A 91 -0.07 -14.99 0.65
C ASP A 91 1.45 -15.23 0.68
N LEU A 92 2.19 -14.77 -0.35
CA LEU A 92 3.66 -14.80 -0.35
C LEU A 92 4.23 -13.99 0.82
N VAL A 93 3.71 -12.79 1.06
CA VAL A 93 4.14 -11.97 2.21
C VAL A 93 3.79 -12.65 3.53
N LYS A 94 2.56 -13.15 3.66
CA LYS A 94 2.09 -13.84 4.86
C LYS A 94 2.97 -15.05 5.24
N LYS A 95 3.46 -15.78 4.24
CA LYS A 95 4.30 -16.97 4.42
C LYS A 95 5.80 -16.66 4.54
N GLY A 96 6.20 -15.38 4.53
CA GLY A 96 7.60 -14.96 4.55
C GLY A 96 8.36 -15.20 3.25
N GLY A 97 7.64 -15.47 2.15
CA GLY A 97 8.19 -15.62 0.80
C GLY A 97 8.50 -14.29 0.11
N ALA A 98 7.87 -13.21 0.55
CA ALA A 98 8.13 -11.83 0.14
C ALA A 98 8.11 -10.90 1.36
N ASP A 99 8.79 -9.76 1.26
CA ASP A 99 8.90 -8.77 2.33
C ASP A 99 7.82 -7.67 2.20
N ALA A 100 7.33 -7.43 0.97
CA ALA A 100 6.22 -6.52 0.70
C ALA A 100 5.40 -6.95 -0.52
N PHE A 101 4.17 -6.44 -0.61
CA PHE A 101 3.27 -6.62 -1.75
C PHE A 101 2.93 -5.25 -2.37
N VAL A 102 2.94 -5.18 -3.70
CA VAL A 102 2.64 -3.98 -4.48
C VAL A 102 1.63 -4.30 -5.58
N SER A 103 0.62 -3.45 -5.76
CA SER A 103 -0.36 -3.55 -6.84
C SER A 103 -0.83 -2.17 -7.28
N ALA A 104 -1.06 -2.02 -8.58
CA ALA A 104 -1.75 -0.87 -9.19
C ALA A 104 -3.21 -1.23 -9.57
N GLY A 105 -3.73 -2.35 -9.08
CA GLY A 105 -5.10 -2.80 -9.33
C GLY A 105 -6.13 -2.10 -8.43
N ASN A 106 -7.33 -2.67 -8.37
CA ASN A 106 -8.46 -2.12 -7.62
C ASN A 106 -8.07 -1.83 -6.15
N THR A 107 -8.05 -0.56 -5.75
CA THR A 107 -7.63 -0.10 -4.40
C THR A 107 -8.40 -0.81 -3.29
N GLY A 108 -9.73 -0.93 -3.44
CA GLY A 108 -10.56 -1.65 -2.47
C GLY A 108 -10.23 -3.14 -2.42
N GLY A 109 -9.92 -3.74 -3.58
CA GLY A 109 -9.48 -5.13 -3.71
C GLY A 109 -8.16 -5.38 -2.99
N VAL A 110 -7.19 -4.50 -3.16
CA VAL A 110 -5.91 -4.54 -2.43
C VAL A 110 -6.13 -4.45 -0.92
N LEU A 111 -6.88 -3.43 -0.47
CA LEU A 111 -7.19 -3.24 0.95
C LEU A 111 -7.90 -4.45 1.56
N ALA A 112 -8.94 -4.97 0.90
CA ALA A 112 -9.70 -6.11 1.37
C ALA A 112 -8.86 -7.40 1.41
N THR A 113 -8.01 -7.61 0.40
CA THR A 113 -7.13 -8.78 0.32
C THR A 113 -6.05 -8.73 1.41
N ALA A 114 -5.40 -7.59 1.60
CA ALA A 114 -4.39 -7.39 2.64
C ALA A 114 -4.99 -7.53 4.05
N LEU A 115 -6.17 -6.96 4.30
CA LEU A 115 -6.84 -7.04 5.60
C LEU A 115 -7.20 -8.49 5.99
N LEU A 116 -7.70 -9.28 5.03
CA LEU A 116 -8.03 -10.69 5.26
C LEU A 116 -6.79 -11.59 5.32
N GLY A 117 -5.77 -11.27 4.53
CA GLY A 117 -4.56 -12.07 4.40
C GLY A 117 -3.54 -11.82 5.51
N LEU A 118 -3.03 -10.58 5.58
CA LEU A 118 -1.94 -10.14 6.48
C LEU A 118 -2.43 -9.79 7.88
N ARG A 119 -3.68 -9.33 7.99
CA ARG A 119 -4.24 -8.73 9.22
C ARG A 119 -3.51 -7.43 9.60
N ARG A 120 -3.96 -6.81 10.68
CA ARG A 120 -3.40 -5.56 11.21
C ARG A 120 -2.26 -5.86 12.18
N ILE A 121 -1.40 -4.87 12.37
CA ILE A 121 -0.42 -4.84 13.46
C ILE A 121 -1.18 -4.91 14.79
N GLU A 122 -0.66 -5.69 15.73
CA GLU A 122 -1.22 -5.80 17.08
C GLU A 122 -1.26 -4.42 17.77
N GLY A 123 -2.37 -4.12 18.45
CA GLY A 123 -2.61 -2.81 19.06
C GLY A 123 -3.26 -1.77 18.14
N ILE A 124 -3.29 -1.97 16.83
CA ILE A 124 -4.09 -1.13 15.92
C ILE A 124 -5.56 -1.52 16.05
N THR A 125 -6.39 -0.59 16.53
CA THR A 125 -7.80 -0.80 16.85
C THR A 125 -8.71 -0.40 15.69
N SER A 126 -8.18 0.26 14.67
CA SER A 126 -8.96 0.64 13.50
C SER A 126 -9.47 -0.58 12.74
N GLU A 127 -10.78 -0.61 12.48
CA GLU A 127 -11.42 -1.75 11.80
C GLU A 127 -10.97 -1.85 10.33
N ARG A 128 -10.56 -0.72 9.76
CA ARG A 128 -9.91 -0.61 8.45
C ARG A 128 -8.60 0.16 8.60
N PRO A 129 -7.56 -0.17 7.82
CA PRO A 129 -6.31 0.61 7.81
C PRO A 129 -6.57 2.01 7.22
N ALA A 130 -5.65 2.94 7.44
CA ALA A 130 -5.61 4.20 6.70
C ALA A 130 -4.91 4.01 5.34
N LEU A 131 -5.39 4.68 4.30
CA LEU A 131 -4.59 4.94 3.12
C LEU A 131 -3.72 6.15 3.36
N ALA A 132 -2.44 6.02 3.05
CA ALA A 132 -1.48 7.10 3.14
C ALA A 132 -1.08 7.56 1.74
N ALA A 133 -1.17 8.87 1.49
CA ALA A 133 -0.65 9.48 0.27
C ALA A 133 0.48 10.44 0.59
N GLN A 134 1.55 10.36 -0.19
CA GLN A 134 2.60 11.37 -0.20
C GLN A 134 2.15 12.54 -1.08
N LEU A 135 2.12 13.74 -0.51
CA LEU A 135 1.71 14.96 -1.19
C LEU A 135 2.94 15.88 -1.39
N PRO A 136 3.15 16.41 -2.61
CA PRO A 136 4.17 17.41 -2.83
C PRO A 136 3.77 18.74 -2.15
N THR A 137 4.76 19.46 -1.65
CA THR A 137 4.62 20.79 -1.04
C THR A 137 5.73 21.69 -1.58
N LEU A 138 5.62 23.00 -1.36
CA LEU A 138 6.67 23.95 -1.72
C LEU A 138 8.02 23.67 -1.01
N LYS A 139 8.03 22.89 0.08
CA LYS A 139 9.21 22.61 0.91
C LYS A 139 9.61 21.12 0.93
N GLY A 140 9.08 20.31 0.02
CA GLY A 140 9.33 18.86 -0.04
C GLY A 140 8.05 18.04 0.04
N THR A 141 8.05 16.90 0.73
CA THR A 141 6.91 15.96 0.74
C THR A 141 6.22 15.92 2.10
N SER A 142 4.89 15.98 2.14
CA SER A 142 4.09 15.63 3.33
C SER A 142 3.41 14.27 3.13
N ILE A 143 2.94 13.67 4.22
CA ILE A 143 2.10 12.47 4.14
C ILE A 143 0.74 12.78 4.74
N MET A 144 -0.31 12.37 4.05
CA MET A 144 -1.70 12.54 4.47
C MET A 144 -2.32 11.18 4.74
N LEU A 145 -2.98 11.06 5.89
CA LEU A 145 -3.77 9.89 6.31
C LEU A 145 -5.06 10.41 6.97
N ASP A 146 -6.23 9.85 6.70
CA ASP A 146 -6.60 8.88 5.67
C ASP A 146 -7.07 9.60 4.38
N VAL A 147 -6.77 9.03 3.21
CA VAL A 147 -7.17 9.58 1.89
C VAL A 147 -8.26 8.78 1.18
N GLY A 148 -8.93 7.86 1.86
CA GLY A 148 -10.16 7.23 1.32
C GLY A 148 -10.38 5.77 1.66
N ALA A 149 -9.66 5.16 2.61
CA ALA A 149 -10.02 3.82 3.10
C ALA A 149 -11.29 3.84 3.97
N ASN A 150 -11.50 4.93 4.68
CA ASN A 150 -12.54 5.12 5.68
C ASN A 150 -13.40 6.33 5.29
N VAL A 151 -14.72 6.12 5.29
CA VAL A 151 -15.69 7.21 5.15
C VAL A 151 -15.90 7.88 6.51
N ASP A 152 -16.09 7.06 7.54
CA ASP A 152 -16.21 7.50 8.93
C ASP A 152 -15.00 7.02 9.73
N VAL A 153 -14.46 7.90 10.57
CA VAL A 153 -13.32 7.62 11.44
C VAL A 153 -13.70 7.91 12.88
N LYS A 154 -13.25 7.06 13.80
CA LYS A 154 -13.38 7.29 15.25
C LYS A 154 -12.23 8.17 15.74
N PRO A 155 -12.40 8.96 16.81
CA PRO A 155 -11.33 9.81 17.36
C PRO A 155 -10.04 9.05 17.67
N GLU A 156 -10.13 7.84 18.21
CA GLU A 156 -8.97 7.01 18.54
C GLU A 156 -8.23 6.54 17.29
N TRP A 157 -8.94 6.36 16.18
CA TRP A 157 -8.32 5.98 14.90
C TRP A 157 -7.50 7.12 14.33
N LEU A 158 -8.00 8.36 14.41
CA LEU A 158 -7.23 9.54 14.01
C LEU A 158 -5.94 9.68 14.82
N ALA A 159 -5.98 9.41 16.12
CA ALA A 159 -4.78 9.36 16.96
C ALA A 159 -3.79 8.27 16.48
N GLN A 160 -4.27 7.07 16.17
CA GLN A 160 -3.43 6.01 15.62
C GLN A 160 -2.86 6.38 14.24
N PHE A 161 -3.63 7.06 13.39
CA PHE A 161 -3.19 7.51 12.07
C PHE A 161 -2.11 8.58 12.19
N ALA A 162 -2.26 9.52 13.13
CA ALA A 162 -1.25 10.53 13.45
C ALA A 162 0.08 9.88 13.89
N LEU A 163 0.02 8.88 14.78
CA LEU A 163 1.20 8.14 15.22
C LEU A 163 1.88 7.40 14.07
N MET A 164 1.11 6.61 13.29
CA MET A 164 1.65 5.84 12.16
C MET A 164 2.23 6.75 11.07
N GLY A 165 1.56 7.88 10.79
CA GLY A 165 2.04 8.88 9.83
C GLY A 165 3.34 9.54 10.27
N SER A 166 3.46 9.86 11.56
CA SER A 166 4.70 10.40 12.15
C SER A 166 5.87 9.42 11.98
N ILE A 167 5.66 8.14 12.36
CA ILE A 167 6.67 7.08 12.22
C ILE A 167 7.06 6.86 10.76
N TYR A 168 6.07 6.82 9.85
CA TYR A 168 6.35 6.67 8.42
C TYR A 168 7.16 7.86 7.88
N ALA A 169 6.79 9.09 8.23
CA ALA A 169 7.52 10.27 7.78
C ALA A 169 8.96 10.30 8.31
N GLU A 170 9.19 9.83 9.53
CA GLU A 170 10.53 9.71 10.10
C GLU A 170 11.38 8.67 9.35
N ILE A 171 10.86 7.46 9.19
CA ILE A 171 11.61 6.33 8.63
C ILE A 171 11.72 6.42 7.11
N ALA A 172 10.58 6.55 6.41
CA ALA A 172 10.52 6.42 4.96
C ALA A 172 10.84 7.75 4.24
N LEU A 173 10.54 8.90 4.86
CA LEU A 173 10.83 10.22 4.28
C LEU A 173 12.07 10.89 4.89
N GLY A 174 12.73 10.24 5.87
CA GLY A 174 13.94 10.76 6.50
C GLY A 174 13.73 12.06 7.29
N LYS A 175 12.50 12.36 7.70
CA LYS A 175 12.17 13.61 8.41
C LYS A 175 12.40 13.45 9.90
N GLN A 176 13.50 13.97 10.42
CA GLN A 176 13.74 13.98 11.86
C GLN A 176 12.65 14.78 12.57
N ARG A 177 11.98 14.15 13.55
CA ARG A 177 10.93 14.74 14.39
C ARG A 177 9.82 15.43 13.56
N PRO A 178 9.11 14.67 12.70
CA PRO A 178 8.18 15.23 11.74
C PRO A 178 7.00 15.89 12.46
N SER A 179 6.67 17.12 12.05
CA SER A 179 5.48 17.82 12.53
C SER A 179 4.21 17.10 12.04
N VAL A 180 3.24 16.95 12.93
CA VAL A 180 1.94 16.35 12.66
C VAL A 180 0.87 17.42 12.83
N ALA A 181 -0.09 17.48 11.92
CA ALA A 181 -1.21 18.42 12.01
C ALA A 181 -2.51 17.74 11.60
N THR A 182 -3.61 18.21 12.17
CA THR A 182 -4.96 17.82 11.78
C THR A 182 -5.51 18.80 10.75
N LEU A 183 -6.13 18.28 9.70
CA LEU A 183 -6.85 19.12 8.75
C LEU A 183 -8.24 19.46 9.32
N SER A 184 -8.52 20.75 9.46
CA SER A 184 -9.82 21.28 9.89
C SER A 184 -10.25 22.41 8.96
N VAL A 185 -11.48 22.89 9.18
CA VAL A 185 -12.02 24.06 8.48
C VAL A 185 -11.39 25.38 8.94
N ASP A 186 -10.74 25.39 10.10
CA ASP A 186 -10.16 26.57 10.74
C ASP A 186 -8.95 26.17 11.63
N GLU A 187 -8.11 27.13 11.97
CA GLU A 187 -6.96 27.00 12.88
C GLU A 187 -7.37 27.18 14.36
N GLU A 188 -8.51 27.81 14.64
CA GLU A 188 -8.98 28.06 16.02
C GLU A 188 -9.32 26.76 16.79
N GLU A 189 -8.86 26.69 18.05
CA GLU A 189 -9.21 25.58 18.94
C GLU A 189 -10.74 25.51 19.16
N GLY A 190 -11.32 24.32 18.96
CA GLY A 190 -12.76 24.09 19.09
C GLY A 190 -13.57 24.23 17.80
N LYS A 191 -12.94 24.64 16.69
CA LYS A 191 -13.54 24.58 15.35
C LYS A 191 -13.24 23.26 14.65
N GLY A 192 -14.24 22.71 13.97
CA GLY A 192 -14.16 21.40 13.33
C GLY A 192 -15.41 20.59 13.62
N ASN A 193 -15.39 19.31 13.25
CA ASN A 193 -16.45 18.38 13.62
C ASN A 193 -16.18 17.75 15.01
N ALA A 194 -17.21 17.13 15.59
CA ALA A 194 -17.11 16.49 16.90
C ALA A 194 -15.99 15.43 16.96
N THR A 195 -15.83 14.64 15.90
CA THR A 195 -14.78 13.63 15.78
C THR A 195 -13.39 14.22 15.97
N LEU A 196 -13.10 15.36 15.31
CA LEU A 196 -11.81 16.02 15.43
C LEU A 196 -11.60 16.64 16.80
N ALA A 197 -12.64 17.26 17.37
CA ALA A 197 -12.60 17.83 18.72
C ALA A 197 -12.26 16.78 19.77
N GLU A 198 -12.81 15.57 19.65
CA GLU A 198 -12.50 14.42 20.52
C GLU A 198 -11.12 13.81 20.24
N ALA A 199 -10.64 13.87 18.99
CA ALA A 199 -9.34 13.31 18.60
C ALA A 199 -8.15 14.15 19.08
N ILE A 200 -8.27 15.48 19.09
CA ILE A 200 -7.17 16.40 19.42
C ILE A 200 -6.53 16.10 20.79
N PRO A 201 -7.28 15.93 21.90
CA PRO A 201 -6.69 15.56 23.19
C PRO A 201 -5.94 14.23 23.15
N LEU A 202 -6.46 13.25 22.40
CA LEU A 202 -5.83 11.94 22.23
C LEU A 202 -4.52 12.05 21.46
N ILE A 203 -4.50 12.86 20.40
CA ILE A 203 -3.29 13.11 19.58
C ILE A 203 -2.22 13.83 20.41
N ARG A 204 -2.60 14.84 21.20
CA ARG A 204 -1.68 15.58 22.08
C ARG A 204 -1.03 14.71 23.15
N ALA A 205 -1.68 13.62 23.56
CA ALA A 205 -1.14 12.67 24.53
C ALA A 205 -0.11 11.69 23.92
N LEU A 206 0.03 11.66 22.59
CA LEU A 206 0.97 10.78 21.91
C LEU A 206 2.41 11.34 21.95
N PRO A 207 3.43 10.48 21.87
CA PRO A 207 4.83 10.89 21.83
C PRO A 207 5.25 11.38 20.43
N ILE A 208 4.52 12.35 19.87
CA ILE A 208 4.75 12.92 18.53
C ILE A 208 4.84 14.45 18.57
N HIS A 209 5.36 15.04 17.51
CA HIS A 209 5.46 16.50 17.38
C HIS A 209 4.17 17.06 16.74
N TYR A 210 3.10 17.11 17.53
CA TYR A 210 1.82 17.71 17.16
C TYR A 210 1.76 19.20 17.52
#